data_AF-A0A7S4INR1-F1
#
_entry.id   AF-A0A7S4INR1-F1
#
_cell.length_a   1.000
_cell.length_b   1.000
_cell.length_c   1.000
_cell.angle_alpha   90.00
_cell.angle_beta   90.00
_cell.angle_gamma   90.00
#
_symmetry.space_group_name_H-M   'P 1'
#
loop_
_entity.id
_entity.type
_entity.pdbx_description
1 polymer ?
#
loop_
_entity_poly.entity_id
_entity_poly.type
_entity_poly.pdbx_seq_one_letter_code
_entity_poly.pdbx_strand_id
1 'polypeptide(L)'
;MIVRGRKCHKHSVLPSSALQVGGASGEEPAIRDLFLGTEWHRNSIILFWRMTGGSSASSYLHIIPDALNFAPPLTTKRPQKLELHNITTEYITFKIRTTTPNRYAVKPNIGIIKPRETKIIPIFFNAMNTTEVPSKPDTFLILSMAIDINELNIDLKSLWSKKSERKQCSQKVKTTFNAISPTANEPDIVETIQRQNDHLSKQVAQVENENNNLQASVTNLKQQISDKDAKKEELARSLQRYQSTSQPITTKPRSHTKEILRLFVLFLLFLTIGYLLV
;
A
#
# COMPACT_ATOMS: atom_id res chain seq x y z
N MET A 1 47.78 -58.44 40.72
CA MET A 1 47.16 -58.27 42.06
C MET A 1 47.82 -57.05 42.71
N ILE A 2 47.05 -55.99 43.03
CA ILE A 2 47.38 -54.82 43.90
C ILE A 2 48.49 -53.87 43.37
N VAL A 3 48.24 -52.71 42.74
CA VAL A 3 47.69 -51.37 43.17
C VAL A 3 48.69 -50.47 43.96
N ARG A 4 48.71 -49.18 43.59
CA ARG A 4 49.29 -47.95 44.22
C ARG A 4 50.66 -47.52 43.66
N GLY A 5 51.00 -46.25 43.42
CA GLY A 5 50.42 -44.97 43.83
C GLY A 5 51.14 -43.79 43.15
N ARG A 6 50.82 -42.57 43.62
CA ARG A 6 50.84 -41.28 42.90
C ARG A 6 52.17 -40.51 42.89
N LYS A 7 52.18 -39.52 41.98
CA LYS A 7 52.56 -38.08 42.11
C LYS A 7 53.95 -37.62 41.64
N CYS A 8 53.87 -36.65 40.72
CA CYS A 8 54.89 -35.87 40.04
C CYS A 8 55.62 -34.89 40.97
N HIS A 9 56.87 -34.55 40.63
CA HIS A 9 57.50 -33.21 40.77
C HIS A 9 58.84 -33.21 40.03
N LYS A 10 58.95 -32.45 38.93
CA LYS A 10 60.20 -31.82 38.46
C LYS A 10 59.82 -30.64 37.58
N HIS A 11 60.36 -29.46 37.84
CA HIS A 11 60.96 -28.64 36.78
C HIS A 11 61.93 -27.63 37.40
N SER A 12 63.17 -27.75 36.94
CA SER A 12 64.33 -26.91 37.19
C SER A 12 64.54 -25.98 35.99
N VAL A 13 64.54 -24.67 36.25
CA VAL A 13 65.58 -23.66 35.95
C VAL A 13 66.32 -23.72 34.57
N LEU A 14 65.98 -22.74 33.71
CA LEU A 14 66.82 -21.83 32.85
C LEU A 14 67.73 -22.42 31.72
N PRO A 15 68.36 -21.59 30.83
CA PRO A 15 67.86 -20.44 30.03
C PRO A 15 68.43 -20.34 28.57
N SER A 16 67.99 -19.29 27.86
CA SER A 16 68.74 -18.38 26.95
C SER A 16 69.02 -18.72 25.47
N SER A 17 68.79 -17.67 24.65
CA SER A 17 69.41 -17.34 23.35
C SER A 17 68.96 -18.18 22.14
N ALA A 18 68.95 -17.74 20.89
CA ALA A 18 68.97 -16.45 20.19
C ALA A 18 68.78 -16.80 18.68
N LEU A 19 68.18 -15.89 17.92
CA LEU A 19 68.27 -15.70 16.46
C LEU A 19 68.03 -16.86 15.44
N GLN A 20 67.29 -16.44 14.40
CA GLN A 20 67.40 -16.79 12.97
C GLN A 20 66.41 -17.83 12.35
N VAL A 21 65.39 -17.26 11.70
CA VAL A 21 64.94 -17.50 10.32
C VAL A 21 64.37 -18.89 9.93
N GLY A 22 63.12 -18.88 9.48
CA GLY A 22 62.54 -19.93 8.64
C GLY A 22 61.08 -19.60 8.32
N GLY A 23 60.78 -19.34 7.03
CA GLY A 23 59.42 -19.11 6.56
C GLY A 23 58.56 -20.37 6.56
N ALA A 24 57.25 -20.20 6.66
CA ALA A 24 56.25 -21.10 6.11
C ALA A 24 54.87 -20.41 6.18
N SER A 25 54.16 -20.54 5.06
CA SER A 25 52.71 -20.58 4.94
C SER A 25 51.95 -20.86 6.24
N GLY A 26 50.98 -19.99 6.56
CA GLY A 26 50.04 -20.19 7.66
C GLY A 26 48.81 -19.33 7.44
N GLU A 27 47.87 -19.88 6.67
CA GLU A 27 46.42 -19.72 6.76
C GLU A 27 45.87 -18.53 7.56
N GLU A 28 45.30 -17.55 6.85
CA GLU A 28 44.43 -16.54 7.44
C GLU A 28 43.06 -17.18 7.78
N PRO A 29 42.62 -17.17 9.05
CA PRO A 29 41.45 -17.93 9.47
C PRO A 29 40.15 -17.23 9.01
N ALA A 30 39.40 -17.96 8.19
CA ALA A 30 37.94 -17.94 8.04
C ALA A 30 37.15 -16.75 8.63
N ILE A 31 37.09 -15.63 7.91
CA ILE A 31 35.95 -14.68 7.98
C ILE A 31 35.10 -14.84 6.71
N ARG A 32 34.73 -16.08 6.38
CA ARG A 32 33.88 -16.37 5.20
C ARG A 32 32.44 -16.77 5.53
N ASP A 33 32.11 -17.04 6.80
CA ASP A 33 30.82 -17.69 7.11
C ASP A 33 29.86 -16.89 8.01
N LEU A 34 29.89 -15.55 8.00
CA LEU A 34 28.94 -14.75 8.79
C LEU A 34 28.04 -13.78 8.02
N PHE A 35 27.77 -14.05 6.74
CA PHE A 35 26.89 -13.19 5.93
C PHE A 35 25.83 -13.98 5.17
N LEU A 36 25.02 -14.75 5.90
CA LEU A 36 23.73 -15.23 5.43
C LEU A 36 22.70 -14.90 6.53
N GLY A 37 21.72 -14.05 6.21
CA GLY A 37 20.62 -13.78 7.12
C GLY A 37 20.05 -12.38 6.94
N THR A 38 18.82 -12.33 6.47
CA THR A 38 17.89 -11.22 6.66
C THR A 38 17.83 -10.84 8.16
N GLU A 39 17.76 -9.54 8.45
CA GLU A 39 17.80 -8.88 9.77
C GLU A 39 19.19 -8.50 10.33
N TRP A 40 19.62 -7.31 9.92
CA TRP A 40 20.77 -6.63 10.51
C TRP A 40 20.40 -6.11 11.90
N HIS A 41 20.99 -6.68 12.95
CA HIS A 41 20.89 -6.14 14.30
C HIS A 41 21.55 -4.74 14.38
N ARG A 42 21.07 -3.89 15.30
CA ARG A 42 21.57 -2.51 15.53
C ARG A 42 23.10 -2.42 15.56
N ASN A 43 23.77 -3.43 16.13
CA ASN A 43 25.23 -3.51 16.25
C ASN A 43 25.92 -3.77 14.89
N SER A 44 25.31 -4.54 14.00
CA SER A 44 25.86 -4.85 12.67
C SER A 44 25.87 -3.65 11.74
N ILE A 45 24.87 -2.76 11.87
CA ILE A 45 24.83 -1.48 11.15
C ILE A 45 26.00 -0.59 11.62
N ILE A 46 26.18 -0.44 12.95
CA ILE A 46 27.26 0.38 13.53
C ILE A 46 28.64 -0.12 13.11
N LEU A 47 28.85 -1.44 13.02
CA LEU A 47 30.10 -2.04 12.54
C LEU A 47 30.34 -1.77 11.04
N PHE A 48 29.30 -1.88 10.19
CA PHE A 48 29.39 -1.51 8.77
C PHE A 48 29.77 -0.02 8.57
N TRP A 49 29.26 0.87 9.43
CA TRP A 49 29.64 2.29 9.42
C TRP A 49 31.09 2.54 9.83
N ARG A 50 31.68 1.69 10.67
CA ARG A 50 33.10 1.79 11.09
C ARG A 50 34.04 1.31 9.98
N MET A 51 33.60 0.40 9.11
CA MET A 51 34.36 -0.09 7.96
C MET A 51 34.28 0.82 6.73
N THR A 52 33.23 1.65 6.59
CA THR A 52 33.05 2.60 5.48
C THR A 52 33.59 4.00 5.79
N GLY A 53 34.50 4.10 6.78
CA GLY A 53 35.10 5.35 7.22
C GLY A 53 35.95 6.02 6.15
N GLY A 54 35.49 7.17 5.66
CA GLY A 54 36.33 8.21 5.11
C GLY A 54 36.97 7.91 3.76
N SER A 55 36.17 7.94 2.70
CA SER A 55 36.70 8.32 1.39
C SER A 55 35.85 9.47 0.87
N SER A 56 36.51 10.57 0.51
CA SER A 56 35.90 11.69 -0.21
C SER A 56 35.49 11.19 -1.59
N ALA A 57 34.41 10.40 -1.62
CA ALA A 57 33.96 9.66 -2.78
C ALA A 57 33.03 10.57 -3.58
N SER A 58 33.38 10.80 -4.85
CA SER A 58 32.52 11.41 -5.88
C SER A 58 31.04 11.24 -5.57
N SER A 59 30.38 12.33 -5.17
CA SER A 59 28.99 12.28 -4.77
C SER A 59 28.09 12.28 -6.00
N TYR A 60 27.19 11.31 -6.14
CA TYR A 60 26.17 11.34 -7.21
C TYR A 60 25.06 12.36 -6.90
N LEU A 61 24.85 12.67 -5.63
CA LEU A 61 23.72 13.46 -5.16
C LEU A 61 24.20 14.65 -4.33
N HIS A 62 23.68 15.83 -4.62
CA HIS A 62 23.72 16.96 -3.69
C HIS A 62 22.51 16.87 -2.75
N ILE A 63 22.73 16.90 -1.44
CA ILE A 63 21.71 16.65 -0.43
C ILE A 63 21.43 17.94 0.34
N ILE A 64 20.16 18.32 0.44
CA ILE A 64 19.73 19.51 1.19
C ILE A 64 18.54 19.14 2.07
N PRO A 65 18.51 19.52 3.36
CA PRO A 65 19.57 20.15 4.14
C PRO A 65 20.62 19.15 4.66
N ASP A 66 21.77 19.65 5.13
CA ASP A 66 22.83 18.84 5.78
C ASP A 66 22.40 18.22 7.13
N ALA A 67 21.38 18.82 7.76
CA ALA A 67 20.77 18.33 8.98
C ALA A 67 19.25 18.57 8.99
N LEU A 68 18.50 17.61 9.53
CA LEU A 68 17.05 17.63 9.64
C LEU A 68 16.62 18.07 11.03
N ASN A 69 15.95 19.21 11.16
CA ASN A 69 15.50 19.72 12.45
C ASN A 69 14.07 19.28 12.77
N PHE A 70 13.89 18.50 13.82
CA PHE A 70 12.58 18.12 14.34
C PHE A 70 12.27 18.97 15.58
N ALA A 71 11.50 20.03 15.37
CA ALA A 71 11.15 20.96 16.44
C ALA A 71 10.11 20.33 17.40
N PRO A 72 10.32 20.41 18.72
CA PRO A 72 9.29 20.10 19.71
C PRO A 72 8.07 21.05 19.57
N PRO A 73 6.83 20.60 19.86
CA PRO A 73 6.48 19.26 20.33
C PRO A 73 6.52 18.22 19.19
N LEU A 74 7.22 17.11 19.46
CA LEU A 74 7.47 16.02 18.50
C LEU A 74 6.21 15.18 18.18
N THR A 75 5.07 15.55 18.77
CA THR A 75 3.74 14.99 18.48
C THR A 75 3.18 15.45 17.13
N THR A 76 3.75 16.50 16.56
CA THR A 76 3.28 17.08 15.30
C THR A 76 3.68 16.20 14.11
N LYS A 77 2.69 15.80 13.28
CA LYS A 77 2.91 15.00 12.05
C LYS A 77 3.55 15.80 10.90
N ARG A 78 4.35 16.83 11.17
CA ARG A 78 5.01 17.63 10.13
C ARG A 78 6.24 16.88 9.60
N PRO A 79 6.33 16.61 8.28
CA PRO A 79 7.52 16.01 7.71
C PRO A 79 8.65 17.04 7.60
N GLN A 80 9.87 16.60 7.87
CA GLN A 80 11.08 17.28 7.38
C GLN A 80 11.33 16.84 5.94
N LYS A 81 11.66 17.79 5.06
CA LYS A 81 11.91 17.52 3.64
C LYS A 81 13.40 17.33 3.42
N LEU A 82 13.78 16.19 2.87
CA LEU A 82 15.13 15.90 2.42
C LEU A 82 15.15 15.91 0.89
N GLU A 83 15.88 16.82 0.30
CA GLU A 83 16.04 16.96 -1.14
C GLU A 83 17.30 16.24 -1.60
N LEU A 84 17.12 15.38 -2.61
CA LEU A 84 18.18 14.63 -3.26
C LEU A 84 18.29 15.14 -4.70
N HIS A 85 19.27 15.99 -4.97
CA HIS A 85 19.51 16.54 -6.29
C HIS A 85 20.56 15.71 -7.04
N ASN A 86 20.18 15.13 -8.18
CA ASN A 86 21.12 14.38 -9.01
C ASN A 86 22.02 15.31 -9.82
N ILE A 87 23.31 15.36 -9.47
CA ILE A 87 24.28 16.21 -10.15
C ILE A 87 24.95 15.55 -11.37
N THR A 88 24.57 14.32 -11.69
CA THR A 88 25.12 13.58 -12.85
C THR A 88 24.16 13.57 -14.03
N THR A 89 24.64 13.04 -15.16
CA THR A 89 23.86 12.79 -16.37
C THR A 89 23.29 11.37 -16.43
N GLU A 90 23.46 10.58 -15.36
CA GLU A 90 23.03 9.19 -15.27
C GLU A 90 21.81 9.04 -14.36
N TYR A 91 21.10 7.91 -14.47
CA TYR A 91 20.06 7.57 -13.51
C TYR A 91 20.69 7.11 -12.21
N ILE A 92 20.22 7.65 -11.09
CA ILE A 92 20.74 7.31 -9.78
C ILE A 92 19.64 6.63 -8.98
N THR A 93 19.91 5.41 -8.49
CA THR A 93 19.07 4.82 -7.45
C THR A 93 19.59 5.20 -6.08
N PHE A 94 18.67 5.42 -5.14
CA PHE A 94 18.99 5.74 -3.76
C PHE A 94 18.36 4.75 -2.78
N LYS A 95 18.99 4.63 -1.61
CA LYS A 95 18.46 3.90 -0.45
C LYS A 95 18.75 4.66 0.83
N ILE A 96 17.71 4.92 1.61
CA ILE A 96 17.79 5.65 2.88
C ILE A 96 17.73 4.64 4.03
N ARG A 97 18.70 4.72 4.93
CA ARG A 97 18.74 3.98 6.19
C ARG A 97 18.85 4.96 7.35
N THR A 98 18.49 4.54 8.56
CA THR A 98 18.61 5.36 9.77
C THR A 98 19.11 4.50 10.93
N THR A 99 19.81 5.14 11.88
CA THR A 99 20.23 4.51 13.15
C THR A 99 19.05 4.10 14.02
N THR A 100 17.88 4.72 13.82
CA THR A 100 16.72 4.52 14.69
C THR A 100 15.43 4.39 13.87
N PRO A 101 15.25 3.26 13.15
CA PRO A 101 14.13 3.06 12.22
C PRO A 101 12.76 3.17 12.88
N ASN A 102 12.63 2.79 14.15
CA ASN A 102 11.36 2.88 14.87
C ASN A 102 10.91 4.33 15.11
N ARG A 103 11.83 5.30 15.13
CA ARG A 103 11.53 6.72 15.35
C ARG A 103 11.14 7.49 14.10
N TYR A 104 11.44 6.98 12.90
CA TYR A 104 11.22 7.73 11.67
C TYR A 104 10.50 6.92 10.62
N ALA A 105 9.51 7.54 9.99
CA ALA A 105 8.93 7.03 8.76
C ALA A 105 9.48 7.82 7.58
N VAL A 106 10.12 7.11 6.64
CA VAL A 106 10.68 7.68 5.41
C VAL A 106 9.93 7.09 4.22
N LYS A 107 9.32 7.94 3.39
CA LYS A 107 8.58 7.50 2.20
C LYS A 107 8.86 8.43 1.01
N PRO A 108 9.40 7.92 -0.11
CA PRO A 108 9.97 6.59 -0.32
C PRO A 108 11.36 6.42 0.36
N ASN A 109 11.72 5.20 0.77
CA ASN A 109 13.05 4.88 1.32
C ASN A 109 14.02 4.30 0.28
N ILE A 110 13.52 3.88 -0.88
CA ILE A 110 14.27 3.39 -2.04
C ILE A 110 13.60 3.99 -3.27
N GLY A 111 14.39 4.44 -4.25
CA GLY A 111 13.84 4.97 -5.49
C GLY A 111 14.91 5.23 -6.55
N ILE A 112 14.48 5.84 -7.65
CA ILE A 112 15.33 6.31 -8.75
C ILE A 112 15.12 7.82 -8.91
N ILE A 113 16.18 8.53 -9.26
CA ILE A 113 16.22 9.95 -9.60
C ILE A 113 16.79 10.07 -11.00
N LYS A 114 16.09 10.77 -11.89
CA LYS A 114 16.53 10.97 -13.27
C LYS A 114 17.78 11.88 -13.32
N PRO A 115 18.53 11.86 -14.43
CA PRO A 115 19.58 12.85 -14.68
C PRO A 115 19.10 14.27 -14.39
N ARG A 116 19.88 15.04 -13.62
CA ARG A 116 19.58 16.46 -13.29
C ARG A 116 18.26 16.71 -12.53
N GLU A 117 17.57 15.68 -12.06
CA GLU A 117 16.31 15.82 -11.31
C GLU A 117 16.57 15.98 -9.81
N THR A 118 15.66 16.68 -9.12
CA THR A 118 15.60 16.73 -7.65
C THR A 118 14.44 15.89 -7.15
N LYS A 119 14.70 15.00 -6.20
CA LYS A 119 13.68 14.21 -5.51
C LYS A 119 13.51 14.69 -4.07
N ILE A 120 12.30 15.07 -3.69
CA ILE A 120 11.96 15.47 -2.32
C ILE A 120 11.44 14.25 -1.56
N ILE A 121 12.09 13.93 -0.44
CA ILE A 121 11.76 12.81 0.44
C ILE A 121 11.24 13.34 1.77
N PRO A 122 9.94 13.19 2.09
CA PRO A 122 9.42 13.53 3.40
C PRO A 122 9.84 12.49 4.45
N ILE A 123 10.31 12.99 5.58
CA ILE A 123 10.73 12.21 6.75
C ILE A 123 9.86 12.64 7.93
N PHE A 124 9.09 11.71 8.48
CA PHE A 124 8.20 11.95 9.61
C PHE A 124 8.81 11.42 10.89
N PHE A 125 8.66 12.18 11.98
CA PHE A 125 8.95 11.69 13.32
C PHE A 125 7.75 10.86 13.83
N ASN A 126 8.01 9.65 14.32
CA ASN A 126 6.98 8.76 14.84
C ASN A 126 6.82 8.95 16.36
N ALA A 127 5.96 9.90 16.72
CA ALA A 127 5.68 10.29 18.10
C ALA A 127 5.11 9.16 18.99
N MET A 128 4.48 8.12 18.41
CA MET A 128 3.92 7.02 19.19
C MET A 128 5.01 6.17 19.87
N ASN A 129 6.22 6.21 19.35
CA ASN A 129 7.33 5.38 19.82
C ASN A 129 8.31 6.13 20.73
N THR A 130 8.23 7.47 20.81
CA THR A 130 9.13 8.29 21.63
C THR A 130 8.53 9.68 21.85
N THR A 131 8.20 10.03 23.10
CA THR A 131 7.72 11.36 23.50
C THR A 131 8.86 12.29 23.93
N GLU A 132 9.99 11.72 24.34
CA GLU A 132 11.14 12.47 24.85
C GLU A 132 12.08 12.92 23.73
N VAL A 133 12.66 14.12 23.89
CA VAL A 133 13.70 14.62 22.98
C VAL A 133 14.93 13.71 23.11
N PRO A 134 15.40 13.09 22.02
CA PRO A 134 16.56 12.21 22.09
C PRO A 134 17.82 12.95 22.56
N SER A 135 18.52 12.37 23.56
CA SER A 135 19.79 12.91 24.05
C SER A 135 20.92 12.90 23.01
N LYS A 136 20.83 12.02 21.99
CA LYS A 136 21.81 11.92 20.90
C LYS A 136 21.11 12.12 19.54
N PRO A 137 21.75 12.84 18.60
CA PRO A 137 21.21 13.00 17.26
C PRO A 137 21.22 11.67 16.51
N ASP A 138 20.10 11.36 15.85
CA ASP A 138 20.02 10.27 14.88
C ASP A 138 20.71 10.63 13.58
N THR A 139 21.15 9.61 12.85
CA THR A 139 21.80 9.77 11.55
C THR A 139 21.04 8.99 10.48
N PHE A 140 20.75 9.67 9.38
CA PHE A 140 20.30 9.09 8.13
C PHE A 140 21.50 8.82 7.21
N LEU A 141 21.50 7.64 6.60
CA LEU A 141 22.44 7.27 5.54
C LEU A 141 21.73 7.28 4.22
N ILE A 142 22.22 8.11 3.30
CA ILE A 142 21.77 8.15 1.93
C ILE A 142 22.81 7.39 1.11
N LEU A 143 22.44 6.22 0.64
CA LEU A 143 23.22 5.45 -0.31
C LEU A 143 22.77 5.77 -1.72
N SER A 144 23.71 5.85 -2.64
CA SER A 144 23.46 6.14 -4.05
C SER A 144 24.37 5.32 -4.95
N MET A 145 23.86 4.93 -6.11
CA MET A 145 24.63 4.29 -7.17
C MET A 145 24.02 4.60 -8.54
N ALA A 146 24.86 4.70 -9.57
CA ALA A 146 24.42 4.84 -10.95
C ALA A 146 23.83 3.52 -11.48
N ILE A 147 22.79 3.63 -12.30
CA ILE A 147 22.13 2.53 -12.99
C ILE A 147 21.94 2.87 -14.47
N ASP A 148 21.89 1.84 -15.30
CA ASP A 148 21.62 1.98 -16.73
C ASP A 148 20.12 2.21 -16.98
N ILE A 149 19.78 2.84 -18.10
CA ILE A 149 18.39 3.02 -18.55
C ILE A 149 17.66 1.66 -18.72
N ASN A 150 18.40 0.61 -19.06
CA ASN A 150 17.88 -0.75 -19.19
C ASN A 150 17.48 -1.37 -17.84
N GLU A 151 17.96 -0.82 -16.73
CA GLU A 151 17.72 -1.34 -15.38
C GLU A 151 16.56 -0.63 -14.65
N LEU A 152 15.90 0.34 -15.29
CA LEU A 152 14.82 1.12 -14.67
C LEU A 152 13.59 0.30 -14.26
N ASN A 153 13.37 -0.83 -14.92
CA ASN A 153 12.24 -1.74 -14.67
C ASN A 153 12.56 -2.87 -13.68
N ILE A 154 13.79 -2.93 -13.15
CA ILE A 154 14.20 -3.98 -12.21
C ILE A 154 13.65 -3.66 -10.82
N ASP A 155 13.28 -4.70 -10.06
CA ASP A 155 12.96 -4.53 -8.64
C ASP A 155 14.17 -3.97 -7.88
N LEU A 156 14.06 -2.72 -7.44
CA LEU A 156 15.11 -2.03 -6.71
C LEU A 156 15.50 -2.75 -5.42
N LYS A 157 14.58 -3.45 -4.75
CA LYS A 157 14.94 -4.21 -3.54
C LYS A 157 15.91 -5.34 -3.86
N SER A 158 15.66 -6.08 -4.94
CA SER A 158 16.58 -7.11 -5.45
C SER A 158 17.93 -6.50 -5.85
N LEU A 159 17.92 -5.34 -6.53
CA LEU A 159 19.12 -4.64 -6.97
C LEU A 159 20.03 -4.27 -5.79
N TRP A 160 19.45 -3.73 -4.72
CA TRP A 160 20.15 -3.37 -3.49
C TRP A 160 20.52 -4.57 -2.59
N SER A 161 20.05 -5.77 -2.93
CA SER A 161 20.36 -7.01 -2.18
C SER A 161 21.45 -7.84 -2.87
N LYS A 162 21.58 -7.72 -4.20
CA LYS A 162 22.66 -8.35 -4.96
C LYS A 162 24.00 -7.70 -4.60
N LYS A 163 25.03 -8.53 -4.41
CA LYS A 163 26.40 -8.05 -4.28
C LYS A 163 26.78 -7.40 -5.61
N SER A 164 26.91 -6.09 -5.60
CA SER A 164 27.23 -5.31 -6.79
C SER A 164 28.66 -4.79 -6.68
N GLU A 165 29.43 -4.94 -7.75
CA GLU A 165 30.74 -4.30 -7.90
C GLU A 165 30.61 -2.82 -8.26
N ARG A 166 29.38 -2.30 -8.38
CA ARG A 166 29.11 -0.90 -8.68
C ARG A 166 29.64 -0.01 -7.56
N LYS A 167 30.21 1.13 -7.95
CA LYS A 167 30.66 2.16 -7.03
C LYS A 167 29.45 2.78 -6.31
N GLN A 168 29.27 2.40 -5.05
CA GLN A 168 28.26 2.98 -4.16
C GLN A 168 28.85 4.22 -3.46
N CYS A 169 28.11 5.32 -3.46
CA CYS A 169 28.42 6.50 -2.66
C CYS A 169 27.48 6.57 -1.44
N SER A 170 27.99 7.08 -0.33
CA SER A 170 27.26 7.18 0.93
C SER A 170 27.42 8.57 1.56
N GLN A 171 26.32 9.20 1.93
CA GLN A 171 26.30 10.50 2.61
C GLN A 171 25.49 10.41 3.91
N LYS A 172 25.89 11.19 4.92
CA LYS A 172 25.27 11.18 6.25
C LYS A 172 24.54 12.50 6.48
N VAL A 173 23.31 12.41 6.96
CA VAL A 173 22.50 13.57 7.40
C VAL A 173 22.13 13.37 8.85
N LYS A 174 22.43 14.34 9.71
CA LYS A 174 22.13 14.26 11.14
C LYS A 174 20.78 14.90 11.46
N THR A 175 20.21 14.52 12.58
CA THR A 175 19.01 15.18 13.12
C THR A 175 19.37 16.18 14.20
N THR A 176 18.57 17.24 14.32
CA THR A 176 18.57 18.18 15.44
C THR A 176 17.17 18.30 16.00
N PHE A 177 17.05 18.72 17.26
CA PHE A 177 15.77 18.79 17.98
C PHE A 177 15.59 20.16 18.62
N ASN A 178 15.84 21.21 17.84
CA ASN A 178 15.86 22.57 18.34
C ASN A 178 14.46 23.18 18.17
N ALA A 179 13.97 23.87 19.20
CA ALA A 179 12.80 24.73 19.06
C ALA A 179 13.12 25.78 17.97
N ILE A 180 12.24 25.91 16.98
CA ILE A 180 12.37 26.99 16.01
C ILE A 180 12.10 28.28 16.80
N SER A 181 13.15 29.05 17.11
CA SER A 181 12.98 30.42 17.58
C SER A 181 12.33 31.20 16.43
N PRO A 182 11.24 31.93 16.65
CA PRO A 182 10.68 32.82 15.64
C PRO A 182 11.65 33.99 15.51
N THR A 183 12.67 33.87 14.67
CA THR A 183 13.53 35.00 14.37
C THR A 183 13.99 34.96 12.92
N ALA A 184 13.54 36.01 12.21
CA ALA A 184 13.90 36.49 10.87
C ALA A 184 13.28 35.73 9.66
N ASN A 185 12.17 36.32 9.18
CA ASN A 185 11.55 36.19 7.84
C ASN A 185 10.32 35.29 7.67
N GLU A 186 9.37 35.28 8.61
CA GLU A 186 8.03 34.72 8.36
C GLU A 186 6.91 35.76 8.41
N PRO A 187 6.52 36.32 7.24
CA PRO A 187 5.15 36.76 7.00
C PRO A 187 4.27 35.65 6.38
N ASP A 188 4.81 34.48 6.02
CA ASP A 188 4.16 33.59 5.02
C ASP A 188 3.40 32.38 5.60
N ILE A 189 3.59 32.00 6.87
CA ILE A 189 2.84 30.85 7.44
C ILE A 189 1.35 31.17 7.63
N VAL A 190 1.04 32.35 8.15
CA VAL A 190 -0.37 32.74 8.40
C VAL A 190 -1.10 32.92 7.08
N GLU A 191 -0.44 33.52 6.08
CA GLU A 191 -1.02 33.69 4.75
C GLU A 191 -1.20 32.35 4.02
N THR A 192 -0.23 31.44 4.13
CA THR A 192 -0.34 30.09 3.55
C THR A 192 -1.47 29.29 4.21
N ILE A 193 -1.60 29.35 5.54
CA ILE A 193 -2.71 28.71 6.26
C ILE A 193 -4.04 29.31 5.85
N GLN A 194 -4.11 30.63 5.69
CA GLN A 194 -5.33 31.32 5.27
C GLN A 194 -5.74 30.89 3.85
N ARG A 195 -4.80 30.88 2.90
CA ARG A 195 -5.03 30.41 1.52
C ARG A 195 -5.48 28.95 1.48
N GLN A 196 -4.92 28.09 2.34
CA GLN A 196 -5.33 26.69 2.45
C GLN A 196 -6.74 26.55 3.03
N ASN A 197 -7.08 27.33 4.05
CA ASN A 197 -8.42 27.34 4.62
C ASN A 197 -9.46 27.86 3.61
N ASP A 198 -9.13 28.91 2.86
CA ASP A 198 -10.00 29.45 1.81
C ASP A 198 -10.23 28.43 0.69
N HIS A 199 -9.17 27.71 0.29
CA HIS A 199 -9.28 26.64 -0.71
C HIS A 199 -10.12 25.46 -0.19
N LEU A 200 -9.91 25.04 1.05
CA LEU A 200 -10.69 23.96 1.66
C LEU A 200 -12.16 24.34 1.81
N SER A 201 -12.45 25.58 2.21
CA SER A 201 -13.81 26.10 2.30
C SER A 201 -14.53 26.07 0.95
N LYS A 202 -13.83 26.45 -0.13
CA LYS A 202 -14.37 26.34 -1.51
C LYS A 202 -14.66 24.90 -1.91
N GLN A 203 -13.77 23.96 -1.59
CA GLN A 203 -13.98 22.54 -1.87
C GLN A 203 -15.18 21.97 -1.10
N VAL A 204 -15.34 22.34 0.17
CA VAL A 204 -16.49 21.92 0.99
C VAL A 204 -17.80 22.44 0.39
N ALA A 205 -17.86 23.72 0.02
CA ALA A 205 -19.05 24.30 -0.60
C ALA A 205 -19.40 23.63 -1.94
N GLN A 206 -18.39 23.26 -2.74
CA GLN A 206 -18.61 22.53 -3.98
C GLN A 206 -19.19 21.13 -3.72
N VAL A 207 -18.60 20.38 -2.78
CA VAL A 207 -19.07 19.03 -2.41
C VAL A 207 -20.49 19.07 -1.84
N GLU A 208 -20.82 20.09 -1.04
CA GLU A 208 -22.18 20.28 -0.53
C GLU A 208 -23.19 20.53 -1.65
N ASN A 209 -22.84 21.36 -2.64
CA ASN A 209 -23.69 21.62 -3.80
C ASN A 209 -23.89 20.35 -4.65
N GLU A 210 -22.82 19.58 -4.89
CA GLU A 210 -22.91 18.30 -5.58
C GLU A 210 -23.80 17.31 -4.83
N ASN A 211 -23.67 17.24 -3.49
CA ASN A 211 -24.49 16.36 -2.67
C ASN A 211 -25.98 16.75 -2.71
N ASN A 212 -26.30 18.05 -2.68
CA ASN A 212 -27.67 18.54 -2.80
C ASN A 212 -28.26 18.21 -4.18
N ASN A 213 -27.50 18.38 -5.26
CA ASN A 213 -27.92 18.01 -6.61
C ASN A 213 -28.14 16.50 -6.77
N LEU A 214 -27.27 15.69 -6.19
CA LEU A 214 -27.42 14.23 -6.17
C LEU A 214 -28.65 13.81 -5.37
N GLN A 215 -28.90 14.43 -4.21
CA GLN A 215 -30.12 14.17 -3.41
C GLN A 215 -31.41 14.52 -4.17
N ALA A 216 -31.42 15.64 -4.90
CA ALA A 216 -32.55 16.00 -5.75
C ALA A 216 -32.77 14.94 -6.86
N SER A 217 -31.69 14.47 -7.48
CA SER A 217 -31.73 13.42 -8.50
C SER A 217 -32.24 12.08 -7.95
N VAL A 218 -31.77 11.68 -6.76
CA VAL A 218 -32.24 10.47 -6.06
C VAL A 218 -33.74 10.56 -5.76
N THR A 219 -34.21 11.73 -5.32
CA THR A 219 -35.63 11.95 -5.02
C THR A 219 -36.48 11.83 -6.28
N ASN A 220 -36.02 12.41 -7.40
CA ASN A 220 -36.71 12.31 -8.68
C ASN A 220 -36.75 10.86 -9.19
N LEU A 221 -35.63 10.13 -9.15
CA LEU A 221 -35.58 8.73 -9.56
C LEU A 221 -36.46 7.84 -8.69
N LYS A 222 -36.51 8.09 -7.37
CA LYS A 222 -37.39 7.38 -6.44
C LYS A 222 -38.87 7.60 -6.79
N GLN A 223 -39.25 8.82 -7.17
CA GLN A 223 -40.59 9.10 -7.66
C GLN A 223 -40.90 8.33 -8.95
N GLN A 224 -39.98 8.34 -9.92
CA GLN A 224 -40.17 7.61 -11.18
C GLN A 224 -40.31 6.09 -10.96
N ILE A 225 -39.57 5.52 -10.00
CA ILE A 225 -39.70 4.11 -9.62
C ILE A 225 -41.09 3.86 -9.04
N SER A 226 -41.54 4.68 -8.10
CA SER A 226 -42.89 4.59 -7.52
C SER A 226 -43.99 4.66 -8.58
N ASP A 227 -43.87 5.58 -9.55
CA ASP A 227 -44.84 5.74 -10.63
C ASP A 227 -44.85 4.52 -11.58
N LYS A 228 -43.66 3.94 -11.86
CA LYS A 228 -43.53 2.72 -12.65
C LYS A 228 -44.13 1.51 -11.93
N ASP A 229 -43.91 1.40 -10.62
CA ASP A 229 -44.49 0.34 -9.81
C ASP A 229 -46.02 0.44 -9.75
N ALA A 230 -46.57 1.65 -9.61
CA ALA A 230 -48.01 1.88 -9.67
C ALA A 230 -48.62 1.47 -11.02
N LYS A 231 -47.97 1.84 -12.14
CA LYS A 231 -48.40 1.42 -13.49
C LYS A 231 -48.30 -0.08 -13.71
N LYS A 232 -47.26 -0.72 -13.18
CA LYS A 232 -47.09 -2.18 -13.26
C LYS A 232 -48.23 -2.90 -12.53
N GLU A 233 -48.59 -2.41 -11.36
CA GLU A 233 -49.70 -2.93 -10.55
C GLU A 233 -51.06 -2.72 -11.26
N GLU A 234 -51.28 -1.55 -11.85
CA GLU A 234 -52.48 -1.27 -12.66
C GLU A 234 -52.60 -2.20 -13.89
N LEU A 235 -51.48 -2.42 -14.58
CA LEU A 235 -51.40 -3.33 -15.72
C LEU A 235 -51.68 -4.78 -15.31
N ALA A 236 -51.14 -5.22 -14.17
CA ALA A 236 -51.39 -6.56 -13.63
C ALA A 236 -52.89 -6.77 -13.31
N ARG A 237 -53.54 -5.78 -12.68
CA ARG A 237 -54.99 -5.82 -12.42
C ARG A 237 -55.83 -5.84 -13.69
N SER A 238 -55.38 -5.13 -14.73
CA SER A 238 -56.06 -5.11 -16.03
C SER A 238 -55.95 -6.47 -16.73
N LEU A 239 -54.77 -7.09 -16.74
CA LEU A 239 -54.57 -8.44 -17.27
C LEU A 239 -55.43 -9.47 -16.54
N GLN A 240 -55.51 -9.40 -15.20
CA GLN A 240 -56.37 -10.30 -14.43
C GLN A 240 -57.86 -10.15 -14.77
N ARG A 241 -58.33 -8.91 -15.00
CA ARG A 241 -59.71 -8.65 -15.46
C ARG A 241 -59.99 -9.23 -16.84
N TYR A 242 -59.05 -9.08 -17.79
CA TYR A 242 -59.19 -9.69 -19.13
C TYR A 242 -59.27 -11.21 -19.03
N GLN A 243 -58.37 -11.85 -18.26
CA GLN A 243 -58.37 -13.30 -18.06
C GLN A 243 -59.66 -13.81 -17.43
N SER A 244 -60.22 -13.07 -16.46
CA SER A 244 -61.49 -13.42 -15.80
C SER A 244 -62.70 -13.26 -16.74
N THR A 245 -62.62 -12.35 -17.72
CA THR A 245 -63.70 -12.09 -18.69
C THR A 245 -63.65 -13.07 -19.87
N SER A 246 -62.47 -13.56 -20.23
CA SER A 246 -62.31 -14.62 -21.24
C SER A 246 -62.61 -16.01 -20.66
N GLN A 247 -63.89 -16.29 -20.37
CA GLN A 247 -64.33 -17.69 -20.35
C GLN A 247 -64.36 -18.22 -21.79
N PRO A 248 -64.00 -19.50 -22.03
CA PRO A 248 -64.22 -20.10 -23.33
C PRO A 248 -65.71 -20.04 -23.64
N ILE A 249 -66.09 -19.55 -24.81
CA ILE A 249 -67.43 -19.75 -25.34
C ILE A 249 -67.56 -21.26 -25.51
N THR A 250 -68.04 -21.97 -24.48
CA THR A 250 -68.50 -23.34 -24.61
C THR A 250 -69.82 -23.23 -25.37
N THR A 251 -69.76 -23.16 -26.70
CA THR A 251 -70.89 -23.58 -27.51
C THR A 251 -71.01 -25.08 -27.30
N LYS A 252 -71.77 -25.47 -26.28
CA LYS A 252 -72.27 -26.83 -26.12
C LYS A 252 -72.88 -27.22 -27.46
N PRO A 253 -72.43 -28.28 -28.16
CA PRO A 253 -73.15 -28.74 -29.34
C PRO A 253 -74.54 -29.13 -28.86
N ARG A 254 -75.54 -28.31 -29.22
CA ARG A 254 -76.95 -28.53 -28.88
C ARG A 254 -77.31 -29.86 -29.51
N SER A 255 -77.58 -30.87 -28.68
CA SER A 255 -77.96 -32.23 -29.08
C SER A 255 -79.33 -32.19 -29.75
N HIS A 256 -79.36 -31.70 -30.99
CA HIS A 256 -80.58 -31.57 -31.78
C HIS A 256 -81.07 -32.93 -32.30
N THR A 257 -80.20 -33.95 -32.26
CA THR A 257 -80.50 -35.34 -32.61
C THR A 257 -81.53 -35.98 -31.69
N LYS A 258 -81.57 -35.63 -30.40
CA LYS A 258 -82.53 -36.22 -29.45
C LYS A 258 -83.96 -35.68 -29.63
N GLU A 259 -84.09 -34.38 -29.89
CA GLU A 259 -85.40 -33.77 -30.17
C GLU A 259 -85.96 -34.23 -31.53
N ILE A 260 -85.10 -34.36 -32.54
CA ILE A 260 -85.51 -34.89 -33.85
C ILE A 260 -85.97 -36.35 -33.73
N LEU A 261 -85.23 -37.19 -33.00
CA LEU A 261 -85.63 -38.59 -32.77
C LEU A 261 -86.96 -38.68 -32.03
N ARG A 262 -87.20 -37.80 -31.05
CA ARG A 262 -88.44 -37.75 -30.29
C ARG A 262 -89.64 -37.38 -31.18
N LEU A 263 -89.49 -36.40 -32.06
CA LEU A 263 -90.53 -36.02 -33.02
C LEU A 263 -90.81 -37.14 -34.02
N PHE A 264 -89.77 -37.84 -34.49
CA PHE A 264 -89.91 -38.96 -35.41
C PHE A 264 -90.71 -40.13 -34.80
N VAL A 265 -90.44 -40.46 -33.52
CA VAL A 265 -91.19 -41.50 -32.79
C VAL A 265 -92.66 -41.11 -32.61
N LEU A 266 -92.94 -39.85 -32.28
CA LEU A 266 -94.33 -39.36 -32.16
C LEU A 266 -95.07 -39.39 -33.49
N PHE A 267 -94.40 -39.05 -34.58
CA PHE A 267 -94.99 -39.12 -35.93
C PHE A 267 -95.33 -40.56 -36.33
N LEU A 268 -94.43 -41.52 -36.08
CA LEU A 268 -94.69 -42.94 -36.35
C LEU A 268 -95.87 -43.47 -35.51
N LEU A 269 -95.95 -43.09 -34.23
CA LEU A 269 -97.09 -43.44 -33.38
C LEU A 269 -98.40 -42.89 -33.96
N PHE A 270 -98.40 -41.63 -34.40
CA PHE A 270 -99.60 -41.02 -34.99
C PHE A 270 -100.03 -41.70 -36.29
N LEU A 271 -99.08 -42.09 -37.15
CA LEU A 271 -99.38 -42.88 -38.35
C LEU A 271 -99.93 -44.27 -38.02
N THR A 272 -99.37 -44.96 -37.03
CA THR A 272 -99.89 -46.29 -36.64
C THR A 272 -101.29 -46.20 -36.04
N ILE A 273 -101.56 -45.20 -35.21
CA ILE A 273 -102.89 -44.97 -34.63
C ILE A 273 -103.88 -44.58 -35.74
N GLY A 274 -103.48 -43.70 -36.66
CA GLY A 274 -104.31 -43.32 -37.80
C GLY A 274 -104.63 -44.49 -38.72
N TYR A 275 -103.66 -45.38 -38.98
CA TYR A 275 -103.87 -46.59 -39.78
C TYR A 275 -104.78 -47.61 -39.08
N LEU A 276 -104.79 -47.67 -37.75
CA LEU A 276 -105.69 -48.53 -36.98
C LEU A 276 -107.14 -48.00 -36.88
N LEU A 277 -107.36 -46.72 -37.19
CA LEU A 277 -108.65 -46.03 -37.11
C LEU A 277 -109.34 -45.82 -38.46
N VAL A 278 -108.73 -46.27 -39.57
CA VAL A 278 -109.27 -46.26 -40.95
C VAL A 278 -109.50 -47.70 -41.39
#